data_AF-A0A0P8YBF8-F1
#
_entry.id   AF-A0A0P8YBF8-F1
#
_cell.length_a   1.000
_cell.length_b   1.000
_cell.length_c   1.000
_cell.angle_alpha   90.00
_cell.angle_beta   90.00
_cell.angle_gamma   90.00
#
_symmetry.space_group_name_H-M   'P 1'
#
loop_
_entity.id
_entity.type
_entity.pdbx_description
1 polymer ?
#
loop_
_entity_poly.entity_id
_entity_poly.type
_entity_poly.pdbx_seq_one_letter_code
_entity_poly.pdbx_strand_id
1 'polypeptide(L)' 'ETDKPGHVNRAGLYSLRRLDLKHPNWQSAMQAITDSMRVIGSKAYVRTYRRDTADAGWEMIQLNIASV' A
#
# COMPACT_ATOMS: atom_id res chain seq x y z
N GLU A 1 1.13 5.20 16.68
CA GLU A 1 1.17 6.59 16.21
C GLU A 1 -0.08 6.90 15.40
N THR A 2 -1.00 7.67 15.97
CA THR A 2 -2.06 8.36 15.24
C THR A 2 -2.15 9.73 15.89
N ASP A 3 -1.58 10.77 15.28
CA ASP A 3 -1.55 12.11 15.88
C ASP A 3 -1.66 13.25 14.86
N LYS A 4 -2.22 12.99 13.67
CA LYS A 4 -2.57 14.06 12.73
C LYS A 4 -3.94 13.82 12.11
N PRO A 5 -4.87 14.79 12.16
CA PRO A 5 -6.16 14.67 11.49
C PRO A 5 -5.95 14.38 10.01
N GLY A 6 -6.65 13.37 9.49
CA GLY A 6 -6.51 12.87 8.10
C GLY A 6 -5.56 11.68 7.92
N HIS A 7 -4.75 11.32 8.90
CA HIS A 7 -3.86 10.16 8.81
C HIS A 7 -4.44 8.94 9.53
N VAL A 8 -4.95 7.97 8.74
CA VAL A 8 -5.38 6.66 9.26
C VAL A 8 -4.18 5.72 9.31
N ASN A 9 -3.95 5.08 10.46
CA ASN A 9 -2.97 4.00 10.55
C ASN A 9 -3.46 2.78 9.77
N ARG A 10 -2.96 2.64 8.54
CA ARG A 10 -3.36 1.58 7.61
C ARG A 10 -3.04 0.17 8.15
N ALA A 11 -1.91 0.02 8.84
CA ALA A 11 -1.53 -1.26 9.46
C ALA A 11 -2.50 -1.63 10.59
N GLY A 12 -2.83 -0.67 11.46
CA GLY A 12 -3.83 -0.84 12.52
C GLY A 12 -5.22 -1.18 11.97
N LEU A 13 -5.64 -0.54 10.88
CA LEU A 13 -6.92 -0.83 10.23
C LEU A 13 -6.99 -2.26 9.68
N TYR A 14 -5.92 -2.74 9.05
CA TYR A 14 -5.87 -4.13 8.58
C TYR A 14 -5.84 -5.13 9.74
N SER A 15 -5.14 -4.84 10.83
CA SER A 15 -5.16 -5.67 12.03
C SER A 15 -6.55 -5.74 12.65
N LEU A 16 -7.26 -4.60 12.71
CA LEU A 16 -8.64 -4.54 13.21
C LEU A 16 -9.57 -5.42 12.37
N ARG A 17 -9.49 -5.33 11.03
CA ARG A 17 -10.32 -6.15 10.12
C ARG A 17 -10.07 -7.66 10.19
N ARG A 18 -8.95 -8.10 10.76
CA ARG A 18 -8.64 -9.54 10.90
C ARG A 18 -9.37 -10.20 12.07
N LEU A 19 -9.96 -9.43 12.99
CA LEU A 19 -10.71 -9.97 14.11
C LEU A 19 -12.07 -10.50 13.63
N ASP A 20 -12.29 -11.80 13.80
CA ASP A 20 -13.56 -12.46 13.46
C ASP A 20 -14.58 -12.32 14.61
N LEU A 21 -15.15 -11.13 14.73
CA LEU A 21 -16.22 -10.85 15.68
C LEU A 21 -17.58 -10.94 14.97
N LYS A 22 -18.45 -11.84 15.45
CA LYS A 22 -19.77 -12.08 14.84
C LYS A 22 -20.87 -11.09 15.28
N HIS A 23 -20.52 -10.11 16.11
CA HIS A 23 -21.50 -9.14 16.60
C HIS A 23 -22.02 -8.25 15.45
N PRO A 24 -23.34 -8.02 15.33
CA PRO A 24 -23.92 -7.23 14.23
C PRO A 24 -23.30 -5.85 14.06
N ASN A 25 -23.08 -5.12 15.16
CA ASN A 25 -22.44 -3.79 15.10
C ASN A 25 -21.01 -3.84 14.56
N TRP A 26 -20.28 -4.93 14.78
CA TRP A 26 -18.94 -5.10 14.25
C TRP A 26 -18.96 -5.25 12.73
N GLN A 27 -19.86 -6.10 12.22
CA GLN A 27 -20.05 -6.30 10.79
C GLN A 27 -20.46 -4.99 10.11
N SER A 28 -21.42 -4.25 10.68
CA SER A 28 -21.84 -2.94 10.17
C SER A 28 -20.68 -1.93 10.16
N ALA A 29 -19.84 -1.91 11.20
CA ALA A 29 -18.67 -1.04 11.25
C ALA A 29 -17.61 -1.40 10.20
N MET A 30 -17.31 -2.69 10.02
CA MET A 30 -16.37 -3.16 8.98
C MET A 30 -16.89 -2.89 7.57
N GLN A 31 -18.21 -2.96 7.36
CA GLN A 31 -18.85 -2.59 6.11
C GLN A 31 -18.71 -1.09 5.85
N ALA A 32 -19.06 -0.22 6.81
CA ALA A 32 -18.94 1.22 6.67
C ALA A 32 -17.50 1.68 6.38
N ILE A 33 -16.51 1.07 7.05
CA ILE A 33 -15.09 1.27 6.73
C ILE A 33 -14.81 0.92 5.27
N THR A 34 -15.31 -0.22 4.80
CA THR A 34 -15.09 -0.67 3.42
C THR A 34 -15.74 0.27 2.41
N ASP A 35 -16.96 0.72 2.67
CA ASP A 35 -17.70 1.65 1.80
C ASP A 35 -17.02 3.03 1.72
N SER A 36 -16.30 3.43 2.77
CA SER A 36 -15.56 4.69 2.79
C SER A 36 -14.23 4.64 2.01
N MET A 37 -13.70 3.45 1.68
CA MET A 37 -12.43 3.33 0.97
C MET A 37 -12.60 3.64 -0.52
N ARG A 38 -11.82 4.61 -1.02
CA ARG A 38 -11.77 4.95 -2.45
C ARG A 38 -10.36 4.76 -2.99
N VAL A 39 -10.24 4.05 -4.11
CA VAL A 39 -8.99 3.95 -4.85
C VAL A 39 -8.81 5.24 -5.63
N ILE A 40 -7.91 6.11 -5.16
CA ILE A 40 -7.62 7.41 -5.79
C ILE A 40 -6.59 7.32 -6.93
N GLY A 41 -6.00 6.14 -7.13
CA GLY A 41 -5.02 5.89 -8.19
C GLY A 41 -4.21 4.63 -7.95
N SER A 42 -3.42 4.26 -8.95
CA SER A 42 -2.43 3.19 -8.89
C SER A 42 -1.03 3.76 -9.08
N LYS A 43 -0.06 3.28 -8.31
CA LYS A 43 1.36 3.64 -8.48
C LYS A 43 2.08 2.48 -9.16
N ALA A 44 2.72 2.72 -10.30
CA ALA A 44 3.58 1.72 -10.93
C ALA A 44 4.88 1.58 -10.12
N TYR A 45 5.30 0.35 -9.84
CA TYR A 45 6.59 0.05 -9.23
C TYR A 45 7.54 -0.46 -10.32
N VAL A 46 8.49 0.36 -10.72
CA VAL A 46 9.46 0.05 -11.78
C VAL A 46 10.82 -0.20 -11.15
N ARG A 47 11.46 -1.33 -11.49
CA ARG A 47 12.87 -1.60 -11.21
C ARG A 47 13.62 -1.70 -12.53
N THR A 48 14.75 -1.03 -12.61
CA THR A 48 15.62 -1.07 -13.79
C THR A 48 16.95 -1.69 -13.41
N TYR A 49 17.47 -2.50 -14.33
CA TYR A 49 18.70 -3.24 -14.15
C TYR A 49 19.56 -3.13 -15.41
N ARG A 50 20.87 -3.18 -15.22
CA ARG A 50 21.87 -3.24 -16.28
C ARG A 50 22.84 -4.40 -16.01
N ARG A 51 23.42 -4.95 -17.07
CA ARG A 51 24.59 -5.82 -17.01
C ARG A 51 25.54 -5.42 -18.12
N ASP A 52 26.84 -5.52 -17.89
CA ASP A 52 27.85 -5.08 -18.87
C ASP A 52 28.12 -6.12 -19.96
N THR A 53 27.97 -7.41 -19.65
CA THR A 53 28.09 -8.52 -20.61
C THR A 53 26.92 -9.50 -20.44
N ALA A 54 26.75 -10.41 -21.40
CA ALA A 54 25.67 -11.40 -21.35
C ALA A 54 25.78 -12.35 -20.14
N ASP A 55 26.99 -12.55 -19.63
CA ASP A 55 27.30 -13.51 -18.57
C ASP A 55 27.44 -12.82 -17.20
N ALA A 56 27.46 -11.48 -17.17
CA ALA A 56 27.56 -10.71 -15.94
C ALA A 56 26.25 -10.68 -15.14
N GLY A 57 26.39 -10.42 -13.84
CA GLY A 57 25.27 -10.19 -12.93
C GLY A 57 24.50 -8.91 -13.26
N TRP A 58 23.23 -8.88 -12.86
CA TRP A 58 22.38 -7.69 -12.99
C TRP A 58 22.62 -6.71 -11.84
N GLU A 59 22.89 -5.46 -12.18
CA GLU A 59 23.05 -4.36 -11.26
C GLU A 59 21.83 -3.44 -11.32
N MET A 60 21.26 -3.10 -10.17
CA MET A 60 20.12 -2.19 -10.10
C MET A 60 20.58 -0.75 -10.38
N ILE A 61 19.88 -0.06 -11.28
CA ILE A 61 20.13 1.35 -11.57
C ILE A 61 18.99 2.22 -11.04
N GLN A 62 19.34 3.42 -10.57
CA GLN A 62 18.37 4.43 -10.15
C GLN A 62 17.89 5.21 -11.37
N LEU A 63 16.58 5.21 -11.62
CA LEU A 63 15.99 5.97 -12.71
C LEU A 63 15.35 7.25 -12.15
N ASN A 64 15.83 8.42 -12.61
CA ASN A 64 15.17 9.69 -12.32
C ASN A 64 13.99 9.88 -13.27
N ILE A 65 12.82 9.39 -12.87
CA ILE A 65 11.57 9.49 -13.63
C ILE A 65 10.89 10.87 -13.53
N ALA A 66 11.44 11.80 -12.76
CA ALA A 66 10.83 13.10 -12.47
C ALA A 66 11.44 14.26 -13.26
N SER A 67 12.46 14.04 -14.10
CA SER A 67 13.15 15.12 -14.82
C SER A 67 12.54 15.49 -16.18
N VAL A 68 11.24 15.22 -16.37
CA VAL A 68 10.50 15.64 -17.58
C VAL A 68 9.80 16.97 -17.29
#